data_AF-A0A378U3H1-F1
#
_entry.id   AF-A0A378U3H1-F1
#
_cell.length_a   1.000
_cell.length_b   1.000
_cell.length_c   1.000
_cell.angle_alpha   90.00
_cell.angle_beta   90.00
_cell.angle_gamma   90.00
#
_symmetry.space_group_name_H-M   'P 1'
#
loop_
_entity.id
_entity.type
_entity.pdbx_description
1 polymer ?
#
loop_
_entity_poly.entity_id
_entity_poly.type
_entity_poly.pdbx_seq_one_letter_code
_entity_poly.pdbx_strand_id
1 'polypeptide(L)'
;MLKKIKFIMICAVLAMGTVACSSDDSSTPDNPPTGESGEYKVVVSVTPGATLEQVMVTLTNGQEMDTDLIQEFNGQREWSKTYKKSAKQSLGVTAGGFGKDENSKLTVKIMKGSTVVKESSGKGQIMTVAAVL
;
A
#
# COMPACT_ATOMS: atom_id res chain seq x y z
N MET A 1 5.44 -1.38 50.18
CA MET A 1 4.59 -2.52 50.62
C MET A 1 3.97 -3.15 49.39
N LEU A 2 4.51 -4.28 48.94
CA LEU A 2 4.13 -4.96 47.69
C LEU A 2 3.06 -6.00 47.98
N LYS A 3 1.84 -5.79 47.46
CA LYS A 3 0.74 -6.77 47.56
C LYS A 3 0.80 -7.73 46.37
N LYS A 4 1.02 -9.00 46.68
CA LYS A 4 1.02 -10.15 45.77
C LYS A 4 -0.42 -10.47 45.36
N ILE A 5 -0.71 -10.55 44.06
CA ILE A 5 -1.97 -11.11 43.54
C ILE A 5 -1.63 -12.38 42.78
N LYS A 6 -2.34 -13.45 43.16
CA LYS A 6 -2.11 -14.84 42.78
C LYS A 6 -2.80 -15.17 41.46
N PHE A 7 -2.06 -15.92 40.67
CA PHE A 7 -2.42 -16.76 39.53
C PHE A 7 -3.76 -17.48 39.71
N ILE A 8 -4.69 -17.34 38.75
CA ILE A 8 -5.83 -18.26 38.57
C ILE A 8 -5.82 -18.68 37.10
N MET A 9 -5.31 -19.89 36.91
CA MET A 9 -5.32 -20.66 35.67
C MET A 9 -6.59 -21.51 35.70
N ILE A 10 -7.47 -21.34 34.71
CA ILE A 10 -8.63 -22.22 34.48
C ILE A 10 -8.48 -22.80 33.08
N CYS A 11 -8.13 -24.10 33.04
CA CYS A 11 -8.39 -24.97 31.90
C CYS A 11 -9.83 -25.50 32.03
N ALA A 12 -10.62 -25.38 30.97
CA ALA A 12 -11.76 -26.27 30.75
C ALA A 12 -11.74 -26.70 29.28
N VAL A 13 -11.76 -28.02 29.13
CA VAL A 13 -11.51 -28.84 27.94
C VAL A 13 -12.82 -29.08 27.19
N LEU A 14 -12.69 -29.64 25.98
CA LEU A 14 -13.64 -30.51 25.25
C LEU A 14 -14.39 -29.81 24.12
N ALA A 15 -14.60 -30.39 22.95
CA ALA A 15 -14.08 -31.58 22.28
C ALA A 15 -14.58 -31.49 20.82
N MET A 16 -14.02 -32.34 19.98
CA MET A 16 -14.23 -32.47 18.55
C MET A 16 -15.71 -32.52 18.12
N GLY A 17 -16.00 -31.88 16.99
CA GLY A 17 -17.14 -32.17 16.13
C GLY A 17 -16.69 -32.07 14.67
N THR A 18 -16.43 -33.22 14.04
CA THR A 18 -16.36 -33.34 12.58
C THR A 18 -17.75 -33.66 12.06
N VAL A 19 -18.25 -32.88 11.11
CA VAL A 19 -18.93 -33.37 9.89
C VAL A 19 -19.03 -32.22 8.89
N ALA A 20 -18.46 -32.45 7.71
CA ALA A 20 -18.65 -31.64 6.53
C ALA A 20 -20.07 -31.86 5.97
N CYS A 21 -20.70 -30.79 5.47
CA CYS A 21 -21.53 -30.75 4.25
C CYS A 21 -22.36 -29.46 4.24
N SER A 22 -22.05 -28.54 3.34
CA SER A 22 -22.92 -28.27 2.18
C SER A 22 -22.45 -26.99 1.50
N SER A 23 -22.29 -27.06 0.19
CA SER A 23 -22.27 -25.90 -0.69
C SER A 23 -23.44 -24.99 -0.35
N ASP A 24 -23.15 -23.72 -0.07
CA ASP A 24 -23.95 -22.60 -0.54
C ASP A 24 -23.20 -21.29 -0.29
N ASP A 25 -22.86 -20.65 -1.40
CA ASP A 25 -22.99 -19.21 -1.64
C ASP A 25 -22.76 -18.28 -0.45
N SER A 26 -21.52 -18.20 0.06
CA SER A 26 -21.12 -17.02 0.82
C SER A 26 -20.66 -15.95 -0.17
N SER A 27 -21.62 -15.16 -0.66
CA SER A 27 -21.36 -13.76 -0.97
C SER A 27 -20.81 -13.13 0.30
N THR A 28 -19.50 -13.20 0.54
CA THR A 28 -18.87 -12.25 1.45
C THR A 28 -19.16 -10.89 0.84
N PRO A 29 -19.91 -10.00 1.51
CA PRO A 29 -19.77 -8.60 1.20
C PRO A 29 -18.29 -8.33 1.46
N ASP A 30 -17.57 -7.99 0.39
CA ASP A 30 -16.25 -7.41 0.47
C ASP A 30 -16.28 -6.38 1.60
N ASN A 31 -15.76 -6.74 2.77
CA ASN A 31 -15.40 -5.72 3.74
C ASN A 31 -14.22 -5.02 3.07
N PRO A 32 -14.37 -3.79 2.54
CA PRO A 32 -13.20 -3.08 2.08
C PRO A 32 -12.25 -2.99 3.28
N PRO A 33 -10.93 -3.18 3.10
CA PRO A 33 -10.01 -2.96 4.19
C PRO A 33 -10.27 -1.56 4.72
N THR A 34 -10.69 -1.47 5.99
CA THR A 34 -10.94 -0.19 6.65
C THR A 34 -9.57 0.43 6.92
N GLY A 35 -9.00 1.06 5.88
CA GLY A 35 -7.75 1.77 5.99
C GLY A 35 -7.96 3.04 6.82
N GLU A 36 -6.89 3.57 7.40
CA GLU A 36 -7.00 4.85 8.09
C GLU A 36 -7.31 5.98 7.10
N SER A 37 -8.14 6.95 7.50
CA SER A 37 -8.28 8.20 6.76
C SER A 37 -7.11 9.14 7.03
N GLY A 38 -6.85 10.06 6.10
CA GLY A 38 -5.85 11.11 6.30
C GLY A 38 -5.22 11.63 5.01
N GLU A 39 -4.23 12.48 5.19
CA GLU A 39 -3.36 12.98 4.13
C GLU A 39 -2.15 12.06 3.96
N TYR A 40 -1.94 11.62 2.73
CA TYR A 40 -0.84 10.74 2.34
C TYR A 40 0.00 11.41 1.27
N LYS A 41 1.30 11.57 1.53
CA LYS A 41 2.25 12.07 0.54
C LYS A 41 2.82 10.90 -0.24
N VAL A 42 2.61 10.88 -1.55
CA VAL A 42 3.28 9.97 -2.47
C VAL A 42 4.58 10.62 -2.91
N VAL A 43 5.70 9.90 -2.79
CA VAL A 43 7.02 10.30 -3.27
C VAL A 43 7.53 9.22 -4.21
N VAL A 44 7.83 9.60 -5.44
CA VAL A 44 8.41 8.72 -6.45
C VAL A 44 9.78 9.26 -6.81
N SER A 45 10.80 8.41 -6.79
CA SER A 45 12.18 8.83 -7.08
C SER A 45 12.93 7.78 -7.88
N VAL A 46 13.84 8.24 -8.73
CA VAL A 46 14.78 7.41 -9.48
C VAL A 46 16.23 7.76 -9.12
N THR A 47 17.13 6.79 -9.26
CA THR A 47 18.57 6.99 -9.07
C THR A 47 19.18 8.00 -10.07
N PRO A 48 20.36 8.58 -9.78
CA PRO A 48 21.07 9.40 -10.74
C PRO A 48 21.26 8.71 -12.10
N GLY A 49 21.02 9.44 -13.18
CA GLY A 49 21.13 8.94 -14.56
C GLY A 49 19.90 8.18 -15.08
N ALA A 50 18.93 7.88 -14.22
CA ALA A 50 17.63 7.35 -14.62
C ALA A 50 16.61 8.47 -14.83
N THR A 51 15.58 8.19 -15.62
CA THR A 51 14.48 9.11 -15.96
C THR A 51 13.16 8.56 -15.42
N LEU A 52 12.35 9.45 -14.84
CA LEU A 52 10.97 9.16 -14.45
C LEU A 52 10.05 9.48 -15.62
N GLU A 53 9.22 8.53 -16.03
CA GLU A 53 8.40 8.63 -17.25
C GLU A 53 6.91 8.73 -16.95
N GLN A 54 6.45 7.98 -15.95
CA GLN A 54 5.03 7.93 -15.62
C GLN A 54 4.83 7.72 -14.12
N VAL A 55 3.85 8.42 -13.57
CA VAL A 55 3.25 8.10 -12.27
C VAL A 55 1.74 8.11 -12.44
N MET A 56 1.10 7.01 -12.07
CA MET A 56 -0.35 6.89 -11.97
C MET A 56 -0.72 6.67 -10.51
N VAL A 57 -1.57 7.53 -9.98
CA VAL A 57 -2.13 7.39 -8.64
C VAL A 57 -3.63 7.15 -8.75
N THR A 58 -4.14 6.17 -8.02
CA THR A 58 -5.58 5.85 -7.97
C THR A 58 -6.10 5.94 -6.55
N LEU A 59 -7.27 6.55 -6.39
CA LEU A 59 -8.08 6.48 -5.18
C LEU A 59 -9.34 5.69 -5.49
N THR A 60 -9.48 4.49 -4.94
CA THR A 60 -10.58 3.57 -5.28
C THR A 60 -11.46 3.28 -4.08
N ASN A 61 -12.77 3.45 -4.24
CA ASN A 61 -13.80 3.14 -3.24
C ASN A 61 -14.87 2.22 -3.88
N GLY A 62 -14.64 0.91 -3.83
CA GLY A 62 -15.52 -0.04 -4.52
C GLY A 62 -15.53 0.18 -6.03
N GLN A 63 -16.64 0.71 -6.56
CA GLN A 63 -16.81 0.97 -7.99
C GLN A 63 -16.33 2.36 -8.44
N GLU A 64 -16.11 3.30 -7.50
CA GLU A 64 -15.60 4.63 -7.82
C GLU A 64 -14.08 4.64 -7.86
N MET A 65 -13.50 5.25 -8.91
CA MET A 65 -12.07 5.42 -9.06
C MET A 65 -11.76 6.85 -9.53
N ASP A 66 -10.94 7.55 -8.75
CA ASP A 66 -10.26 8.77 -9.18
C ASP A 66 -8.83 8.42 -9.60
N THR A 67 -8.37 8.97 -10.72
CA THR A 67 -7.06 8.66 -11.30
C THR A 67 -6.33 9.95 -11.65
N ASP A 68 -5.09 10.02 -11.18
CA ASP A 68 -4.15 11.09 -11.50
C ASP A 68 -2.98 10.49 -12.29
N LEU A 69 -2.85 10.89 -13.55
CA LEU A 69 -1.81 10.43 -14.46
C LEU A 69 -0.83 11.58 -14.74
N ILE A 70 0.43 11.37 -14.40
CA ILE A 70 1.53 12.33 -14.59
C ILE A 70 2.55 11.69 -15.53
N GLN A 71 2.87 12.39 -16.62
CA GLN A 71 3.84 11.95 -17.63
C GLN A 71 4.91 13.01 -17.94
N GLU A 72 4.76 14.23 -17.44
CA GLU A 72 5.68 15.33 -17.71
C GLU A 72 6.48 15.67 -16.45
N PHE A 73 7.73 15.21 -16.40
CA PHE A 73 8.62 15.43 -15.26
C PHE A 73 9.75 16.43 -15.56
N ASN A 74 9.92 16.89 -16.81
CA ASN A 74 10.92 17.89 -17.20
C ASN A 74 12.34 17.59 -16.69
N GLY A 75 12.75 16.31 -16.73
CA GLY A 75 14.05 15.84 -16.25
C GLY A 75 14.18 15.75 -14.71
N GLN A 76 13.10 15.99 -13.96
CA GLN A 76 13.06 15.75 -12.53
C GLN A 76 13.18 14.26 -12.24
N ARG A 77 14.02 13.93 -11.25
CA ARG A 77 14.25 12.55 -10.78
C ARG A 77 13.42 12.19 -9.57
N GLU A 78 12.69 13.17 -9.03
CA GLU A 78 11.79 13.00 -7.90
C GLU A 78 10.51 13.78 -8.18
N TRP A 79 9.38 13.15 -7.89
CA TRP A 79 8.08 13.78 -7.93
C TRP A 79 7.34 13.45 -6.62
N SER A 80 6.54 14.41 -6.14
CA SER A 80 5.67 14.13 -5.00
C SER A 80 4.38 14.92 -5.05
N LYS A 81 3.31 14.32 -4.50
CA LYS A 81 1.99 14.95 -4.35
C LYS A 81 1.28 14.37 -3.13
N THR A 82 0.47 15.20 -2.49
CA THR A 82 -0.35 14.80 -1.33
C THR A 82 -1.77 14.49 -1.77
N TYR A 83 -2.30 13.37 -1.27
CA TYR A 83 -3.65 12.88 -1.54
C TYR A 83 -4.43 12.76 -0.24
N LYS A 84 -5.70 13.15 -0.27
CA LYS A 84 -6.64 12.93 0.83
C LYS A 84 -7.35 11.60 0.57
N LYS A 85 -7.14 10.64 1.45
CA LYS A 85 -7.72 9.29 1.38
C LYS A 85 -8.72 9.13 2.54
N SER A 86 -9.95 8.74 2.23
CA SER A 86 -10.94 8.35 3.24
C SER A 86 -10.70 6.92 3.75
N ALA A 87 -11.39 6.53 4.82
CA ALA A 87 -11.21 5.20 5.41
C ALA A 87 -11.69 4.04 4.51
N LYS A 88 -12.59 4.33 3.55
CA LYS A 88 -13.14 3.37 2.60
C LYS A 88 -12.37 3.31 1.28
N GLN A 89 -11.47 4.26 1.05
CA GLN A 89 -10.64 4.31 -0.15
C GLN A 89 -9.35 3.52 0.04
N SER A 90 -8.91 2.85 -1.02
CA SER A 90 -7.52 2.41 -1.20
C SER A 90 -6.74 3.46 -2.00
N LEU A 91 -5.43 3.57 -1.74
CA LEU A 91 -4.51 4.44 -2.49
C LEU A 91 -3.52 3.55 -3.26
N GLY A 92 -3.69 3.48 -4.58
CA GLY A 92 -2.78 2.79 -5.49
C GLY A 92 -1.80 3.75 -6.14
N VAL A 93 -0.56 3.33 -6.31
CA VAL A 93 0.48 4.07 -7.04
C VAL A 93 1.19 3.10 -7.96
N THR A 94 1.26 3.44 -9.25
CA THR A 94 2.13 2.77 -10.23
C THR A 94 3.09 3.81 -10.80
N ALA A 95 4.37 3.50 -10.83
CA ALA A 95 5.38 4.35 -11.41
C ALA A 95 6.20 3.58 -12.45
N GLY A 96 6.58 4.27 -13.52
CA GLY A 96 7.41 3.76 -14.61
C GLY A 96 8.58 4.71 -14.88
N GLY A 97 9.73 4.13 -15.23
CA GLY A 97 10.91 4.90 -15.60
C GLY A 97 11.97 4.08 -16.32
N PHE A 98 12.94 4.77 -16.92
CA PHE A 98 14.07 4.17 -17.60
C PHE A 98 15.35 4.35 -16.78
N GLY A 99 16.04 3.24 -16.54
CA GLY A 99 17.33 3.19 -15.89
C GLY A 99 18.47 3.38 -16.88
N LYS A 100 19.60 3.88 -16.38
CA LYS A 100 20.85 3.94 -17.14
C LYS A 100 21.47 2.55 -17.32
N ASP A 101 21.27 1.68 -16.34
CA ASP A 101 21.87 0.34 -16.22
C ASP A 101 21.03 -0.55 -15.28
N GLU A 102 21.46 -1.79 -15.09
CA GLU A 102 20.80 -2.76 -14.21
C GLU A 102 20.77 -2.36 -12.72
N ASN A 103 21.61 -1.42 -12.33
CA ASN A 103 21.69 -0.93 -10.94
C ASN A 103 20.79 0.27 -10.68
N SER A 104 20.22 0.85 -11.73
CA SER A 104 19.24 1.92 -11.62
C SER A 104 18.04 1.45 -10.80
N LYS A 105 17.50 2.33 -9.95
CA LYS A 105 16.42 2.00 -9.02
C LYS A 105 15.32 3.05 -9.09
N LEU A 106 14.07 2.59 -9.16
CA LEU A 106 12.84 3.36 -8.98
C LEU A 106 12.27 3.02 -7.61
N THR A 107 11.88 4.03 -6.84
CA THR A 107 11.31 3.87 -5.50
C THR A 107 10.02 4.67 -5.38
N VAL A 108 8.98 4.02 -4.89
CA VAL A 108 7.70 4.63 -4.51
C VAL A 108 7.58 4.56 -2.98
N LYS A 109 7.34 5.70 -2.34
CA LYS A 109 7.05 5.81 -0.92
C LYS A 109 5.69 6.47 -0.72
N ILE A 110 4.87 5.89 0.16
CA ILE A 110 3.64 6.49 0.66
C ILE A 110 3.89 6.86 2.11
N MET A 111 3.72 8.14 2.44
CA MET A 111 4.01 8.69 3.75
C MET A 111 2.76 9.22 4.43
N LYS A 112 2.64 9.02 5.74
CA LYS A 112 1.68 9.68 6.62
C LYS A 112 2.45 10.55 7.62
N GLY A 113 2.37 11.86 7.46
CA GLY A 113 3.29 12.79 8.15
C GLY A 113 4.73 12.52 7.74
N SER A 114 5.62 12.29 8.72
CA SER A 114 7.03 11.93 8.51
C SER A 114 7.27 10.42 8.38
N THR A 115 6.25 9.58 8.59
CA THR A 115 6.39 8.12 8.62
C THR A 115 6.13 7.52 7.24
N VAL A 116 7.03 6.67 6.76
CA VAL A 116 6.81 5.85 5.57
C VAL A 116 5.89 4.69 5.95
N VAL A 117 4.67 4.68 5.43
CA VAL A 117 3.67 3.63 5.69
C VAL A 117 3.70 2.53 4.62
N LYS A 118 4.22 2.84 3.43
CA LYS A 118 4.48 1.87 2.37
C LYS A 118 5.71 2.30 1.57
N GLU A 119 6.54 1.33 1.23
CA GLU A 119 7.65 1.51 0.30
C GLU A 119 7.66 0.32 -0.67
N SER A 120 7.91 0.62 -1.94
CA SER A 120 8.12 -0.38 -2.99
C SER A 120 9.22 0.11 -3.91
N SER A 121 10.00 -0.81 -4.48
CA SER A 121 11.08 -0.42 -5.39
C SER A 121 11.40 -1.50 -6.39
N GLY A 122 11.88 -1.09 -7.55
CA GLY A 122 12.31 -1.95 -8.65
C GLY A 122 13.64 -1.46 -9.20
N LYS A 123 14.39 -2.37 -9.83
CA LYS A 123 15.67 -2.08 -10.47
C LYS A 123 15.67 -2.53 -11.93
N GLY A 124 16.56 -1.95 -12.72
CA GLY A 124 16.77 -2.33 -14.10
C GLY A 124 16.81 -1.14 -15.05
N GLN A 125 17.06 -1.43 -16.33
CA GLN A 125 16.97 -0.43 -17.40
C GLN A 125 15.53 -0.03 -17.73
N ILE A 126 14.57 -0.92 -17.47
CA ILE A 126 13.14 -0.64 -17.50
C ILE A 126 12.60 -0.95 -16.11
N MET A 127 12.01 0.04 -15.46
CA MET A 127 11.54 -0.08 -14.08
C MET A 127 10.06 0.23 -14.02
N THR A 128 9.29 -0.70 -13.45
CA THR A 128 7.88 -0.50 -13.10
C THR A 128 7.68 -0.93 -11.66
N VAL A 129 7.06 -0.07 -10.87
CA VAL A 129 6.85 -0.30 -9.43
C VAL A 129 5.40 0.02 -9.08
N ALA A 130 4.77 -0.88 -8.34
CA ALA A 130 3.45 -0.64 -7.77
C ALA A 130 3.51 -0.65 -6.23
N ALA A 131 2.70 0.20 -5.61
CA ALA A 131 2.44 0.23 -4.18
C ALA A 131 0.95 0.50 -3.94
N VAL A 132 0.34 -0.24 -3.01
CA VAL A 132 -1.05 -0.04 -2.60
C VAL A 132 -1.10 0.06 -1.08
N LEU A 133 -1.88 1.03 -0.60
CA LEU A 133 -2.22 1.25 0.80
C LEU A 133 -3.72 1.03 1.03
#